data_AF-A0A1G6G210-F1
#
_entry.id   AF-A0A1G6G210-F1
#
_cell.length_a   1.000
_cell.length_b   1.000
_cell.length_c   1.000
_cell.angle_alpha   90.00
_cell.angle_beta   90.00
_cell.angle_gamma   90.00
#
_symmetry.space_group_name_H-M   'P 1'
#
loop_
_entity.id
_entity.type
_entity.pdbx_description
1 polymer ?
#
loop_
_entity_poly.entity_id
_entity_poly.type
_entity_poly.pdbx_seq_one_letter_code
_entity_poly.pdbx_strand_id
1 'polypeptide(L)'
;MEFIGRIYCVFESLFGQQLGEYLWGYNCETDDYTNPVLFPRIALWTLLISVLIGVLYYYVINSARFHRWWSWLIMMCFNGVLCFFFAYWWIKEDFKDNLIGDCLLYLRNESGDIADYYITDSSFWGFSLTNAILSIAVFFLLSMLLKWGSVNCRKSPF
;
A
#
# COMPACT_ATOMS: atom_id res chain seq x y z
N MET A 1 -0.04 9.42 -13.51
CA MET A 1 0.62 8.52 -12.53
C MET A 1 1.15 9.28 -11.32
N GLU A 2 1.60 10.53 -11.50
CA GLU A 2 2.13 11.34 -10.39
C GLU A 2 1.16 11.59 -9.23
N PHE A 3 -0.14 11.69 -9.50
CA PHE A 3 -1.15 11.93 -8.46
C PHE A 3 -1.14 10.87 -7.36
N ILE A 4 -1.01 9.59 -7.72
CA ILE A 4 -0.95 8.49 -6.74
C ILE A 4 0.33 8.60 -5.92
N GLY A 5 1.48 8.83 -6.57
CA GLY A 5 2.76 9.02 -5.87
C GLY A 5 2.67 10.16 -4.85
N ARG A 6 2.07 11.30 -5.22
CA ARG A 6 1.86 12.43 -4.30
C ARG A 6 1.00 12.08 -3.08
N ILE A 7 0.00 11.21 -3.23
CA ILE A 7 -0.81 10.73 -2.09
C ILE A 7 0.06 9.94 -1.12
N TYR A 8 0.92 9.04 -1.62
CA TYR A 8 1.83 8.28 -0.76
C TYR A 8 2.89 9.19 -0.11
N CYS A 9 3.40 10.20 -0.82
CA CYS A 9 4.37 11.16 -0.26
C CYS A 9 3.82 11.99 0.92
N VAL A 10 2.50 12.12 1.10
CA VAL A 10 1.95 12.73 2.34
C VAL A 10 2.36 11.94 3.58
N PHE A 11 2.60 10.64 3.43
CA PHE A 11 3.02 9.73 4.50
C PHE A 11 4.50 9.37 4.43
N GLU A 12 5.30 10.15 3.69
CA GLU A 12 6.73 9.91 3.52
C GLU A 12 7.49 9.85 4.85
N SER A 13 7.03 10.58 5.86
CA SER A 13 7.58 10.52 7.22
C SER A 13 7.50 9.13 7.86
N LEU A 14 6.60 8.25 7.40
CA LEU A 14 6.46 6.89 7.93
C LEU A 14 7.48 5.91 7.34
N PHE A 15 7.85 6.09 6.07
CA PHE A 15 8.65 5.10 5.34
C PHE A 15 10.01 5.61 4.86
N GLY A 16 10.25 6.92 4.93
CA GLY A 16 11.51 7.56 4.57
C GLY A 16 11.55 7.99 3.11
N GLN A 17 12.29 9.08 2.85
CA GLN A 17 12.43 9.67 1.52
C GLN A 17 13.07 8.72 0.51
N GLN A 18 14.07 7.95 0.94
CA GLN A 18 14.92 7.09 0.10
C GLN A 18 14.12 5.90 -0.45
N LEU A 19 13.24 5.31 0.38
CA LEU A 19 12.30 4.30 -0.11
C LEU A 19 11.25 4.94 -1.02
N GLY A 20 10.87 6.20 -0.79
CA GLY A 20 10.02 6.96 -1.70
C GLY A 20 10.65 7.17 -3.08
N GLU A 21 11.93 7.56 -3.13
CA GLU A 21 12.70 7.74 -4.37
C GLU A 21 12.81 6.43 -5.15
N TYR A 22 13.08 5.32 -4.46
CA TYR A 22 13.03 3.98 -5.07
C TYR A 22 11.66 3.71 -5.72
N LEU A 23 10.56 3.97 -5.00
CA LEU A 23 9.20 3.73 -5.49
C LEU A 23 8.79 4.69 -6.62
N TRP A 24 9.44 5.85 -6.73
CA TRP A 24 9.35 6.77 -7.86
C TRP A 24 10.16 6.32 -9.08
N GLY A 25 10.97 5.28 -8.95
CA GLY A 25 11.80 4.78 -10.03
C GLY A 25 13.14 5.50 -10.15
N TYR A 26 13.69 6.01 -9.05
CA TYR A 26 15.05 6.54 -9.04
C TYR A 26 16.06 5.44 -9.40
N ASN A 27 17.04 5.77 -10.24
CA ASN A 27 18.11 4.87 -10.65
C ASN A 27 19.48 5.44 -10.23
N CYS A 28 20.18 4.69 -9.38
CA CYS A 28 21.51 5.04 -8.89
C CYS A 28 22.58 5.10 -9.99
N GLU A 29 22.40 4.42 -11.12
CA GLU A 29 23.41 4.39 -12.20
C GLU A 29 23.34 5.63 -13.09
N THR A 30 22.13 6.17 -13.28
CA THR A 30 21.89 7.31 -14.19
C THR A 30 21.63 8.62 -13.45
N ASP A 31 21.52 8.58 -12.11
CA ASP A 31 21.07 9.69 -11.25
C ASP A 31 19.78 10.36 -11.76
N ASP A 32 18.87 9.53 -12.29
CA ASP A 32 17.60 9.99 -12.89
C ASP A 32 16.50 8.94 -12.69
N TYR A 33 15.24 9.36 -12.86
CA TYR A 33 14.04 8.54 -12.67
C TYR A 33 13.74 7.67 -13.90
N THR A 34 14.66 6.77 -14.23
CA THR A 34 14.58 5.90 -15.42
C THR A 34 13.90 4.56 -15.13
N ASN A 35 13.83 4.13 -13.86
CA ASN A 35 13.18 2.89 -13.47
C ASN A 35 11.64 3.01 -13.52
N PRO A 36 10.91 1.89 -13.71
CA PRO A 36 9.46 1.93 -13.74
C PRO A 36 8.87 2.36 -12.39
N VAL A 37 7.93 3.32 -12.42
CA VAL A 37 7.22 3.80 -11.23
C VAL A 37 6.42 2.68 -10.54
N LEU A 38 6.65 2.48 -9.24
CA LEU A 38 6.05 1.40 -8.46
C LEU A 38 4.80 1.84 -7.70
N PHE A 39 4.69 3.12 -7.29
CA PHE A 39 3.50 3.62 -6.56
C PHE A 39 2.17 3.30 -7.25
N PRO A 40 1.96 3.60 -8.55
CA PRO A 40 0.69 3.30 -9.21
C PRO A 40 0.44 1.79 -9.33
N ARG A 41 1.51 1.00 -9.46
CA ARG A 41 1.42 -0.46 -9.57
C ARG A 41 0.92 -1.08 -8.27
N ILE A 42 1.52 -0.69 -7.14
CA ILE A 42 1.10 -1.16 -5.81
C ILE A 42 -0.33 -0.67 -5.52
N ALA A 43 -0.65 0.58 -5.84
CA ALA A 43 -1.99 1.15 -5.65
C ALA A 43 -3.08 0.44 -6.46
N LEU A 44 -2.78 -0.02 -7.67
CA LEU A 44 -3.71 -0.79 -8.49
C LEU A 44 -3.98 -2.18 -7.89
N TRP A 45 -2.95 -2.84 -7.35
CA TRP A 45 -3.14 -4.11 -6.65
C TRP A 45 -3.94 -3.96 -5.37
N THR A 46 -3.69 -2.91 -4.57
CA THR A 46 -4.52 -2.63 -3.39
C THR A 46 -5.96 -2.26 -3.75
N LEU A 47 -6.17 -1.52 -4.83
CA LEU A 47 -7.52 -1.27 -5.34
C LEU A 47 -8.20 -2.59 -5.71
N LEU A 48 -7.52 -3.47 -6.44
CA LEU A 48 -8.05 -4.77 -6.85
C LEU A 48 -8.45 -5.62 -5.64
N ILE A 49 -7.55 -5.75 -4.64
CA ILE A 49 -7.83 -6.49 -3.40
C ILE A 49 -9.05 -5.87 -2.69
N SER A 50 -9.08 -4.55 -2.55
CA SER A 50 -10.19 -3.84 -1.89
C SER A 50 -11.52 -4.02 -2.60
N VAL A 51 -11.53 -4.03 -3.95
CA VAL A 51 -12.72 -4.33 -4.75
C VAL A 51 -13.16 -5.77 -4.53
N LEU A 52 -12.25 -6.74 -4.55
CA LEU A 52 -12.57 -8.16 -4.32
C LEU A 52 -13.20 -8.37 -2.93
N ILE A 53 -12.60 -7.81 -1.87
CA ILE A 53 -13.16 -7.90 -0.51
C ILE A 53 -14.52 -7.20 -0.44
N GLY A 54 -14.67 -6.03 -1.07
CA GLY A 54 -15.94 -5.31 -1.15
C GLY A 54 -17.03 -6.11 -1.84
N VAL A 55 -16.73 -6.72 -2.98
CA VAL A 55 -17.67 -7.57 -3.74
C VAL A 55 -18.06 -8.80 -2.94
N LEU A 56 -17.08 -9.46 -2.30
CA LEU A 56 -17.32 -10.60 -1.42
C LEU A 56 -18.30 -10.23 -0.28
N TYR A 57 -18.12 -9.08 0.35
CA TYR A 57 -18.99 -8.64 1.43
C TYR A 57 -20.42 -8.28 0.96
N TYR A 58 -20.53 -7.42 -0.07
CA TYR A 58 -21.82 -6.86 -0.48
C TYR A 58 -22.66 -7.78 -1.37
N TYR A 59 -22.05 -8.66 -2.18
CA TYR A 59 -22.76 -9.47 -3.17
C TYR A 59 -22.70 -10.97 -2.90
N VAL A 60 -21.55 -11.50 -2.46
CA VAL A 60 -21.39 -12.96 -2.25
C VAL A 60 -21.92 -13.39 -0.89
N ILE A 61 -21.42 -12.79 0.19
CA ILE A 61 -21.89 -13.11 1.54
C ILE A 61 -23.34 -12.65 1.69
N ASN A 62 -23.64 -11.40 1.31
CA ASN A 62 -24.98 -10.76 1.26
C ASN A 62 -26.01 -11.38 2.24
N SER A 63 -25.60 -11.54 3.50
CA SER A 63 -26.32 -12.36 4.47
C SER A 63 -27.00 -11.47 5.49
N ALA A 64 -28.25 -11.79 5.84
CA ALA A 64 -29.03 -11.07 6.85
C ALA A 64 -28.33 -11.01 8.23
N ARG A 65 -27.36 -11.89 8.53
CA ARG A 65 -26.61 -11.85 9.79
C ARG A 65 -25.50 -10.80 9.79
N PHE A 66 -24.94 -10.48 8.62
CA PHE A 66 -23.77 -9.63 8.42
C PHE A 66 -24.10 -8.17 8.06
N HIS A 67 -25.36 -7.75 8.09
CA HIS A 67 -25.77 -6.37 7.78
C HIS A 67 -25.35 -5.32 8.83
N ARG A 68 -24.73 -5.74 9.94
CA ARG A 68 -24.39 -4.86 11.07
C ARG A 68 -23.13 -4.05 10.76
N TRP A 69 -23.08 -2.81 11.21
CA TRP A 69 -21.93 -1.93 11.02
C TRP A 69 -20.60 -2.51 11.56
N TRP A 70 -20.65 -3.31 12.63
CA TRP A 70 -19.48 -4.02 13.15
C TRP A 70 -18.92 -5.07 12.19
N SER A 71 -19.79 -5.78 11.46
CA SER A 71 -19.35 -6.74 10.43
C SER A 71 -18.64 -6.04 9.28
N TRP A 72 -19.15 -4.87 8.89
CA TRP A 72 -18.51 -4.01 7.91
C TRP A 72 -17.14 -3.50 8.40
N LEU A 73 -17.05 -3.03 9.64
CA LEU A 73 -15.80 -2.56 10.24
C LEU A 73 -14.75 -3.68 10.30
N ILE A 74 -15.14 -4.89 10.69
CA ILE A 74 -14.25 -6.05 10.68
C ILE A 74 -13.72 -6.34 9.27
N MET A 75 -14.58 -6.27 8.24
CA MET A 75 -14.13 -6.47 6.85
C MET A 75 -13.20 -5.36 6.35
N MET A 76 -13.43 -4.12 6.76
CA MET A 76 -12.56 -3.00 6.45
C MET A 76 -11.17 -3.18 7.10
N CYS A 77 -11.14 -3.54 8.39
CA CYS A 77 -9.88 -3.84 9.07
C CYS A 77 -9.17 -5.05 8.45
N PHE A 78 -9.90 -6.10 8.10
CA PHE A 78 -9.35 -7.27 7.42
C PHE A 78 -8.74 -6.91 6.06
N ASN A 79 -9.41 -6.08 5.25
CA ASN A 79 -8.87 -5.54 4.01
C ASN A 79 -7.55 -4.77 4.24
N GLY A 80 -7.53 -3.92 5.27
CA GLY A 80 -6.34 -3.18 5.67
C GLY A 80 -5.16 -4.08 6.00
N VAL A 81 -5.40 -5.14 6.78
CA VAL A 81 -4.37 -6.11 7.17
C VAL A 81 -3.87 -6.91 5.94
N LEU A 82 -4.76 -7.32 5.04
CA LEU A 82 -4.34 -7.99 3.79
C LEU A 82 -3.47 -7.07 2.93
N CYS A 83 -3.88 -5.82 2.73
CA CYS A 83 -3.12 -4.84 1.95
C CYS A 83 -1.79 -4.49 2.64
N PHE A 84 -1.74 -4.50 3.97
CA PHE A 84 -0.51 -4.34 4.74
C PHE A 84 0.48 -5.45 4.40
N PHE A 85 0.08 -6.72 4.58
CA PHE A 85 0.96 -7.86 4.33
C PHE A 85 1.38 -7.97 2.86
N PHE A 86 0.49 -7.63 1.93
CA PHE A 86 0.81 -7.62 0.51
C PHE A 86 1.91 -6.59 0.17
N ALA A 87 1.80 -5.35 0.66
CA ALA A 87 2.83 -4.34 0.44
C ALA A 87 4.16 -4.68 1.12
N TYR A 88 4.10 -5.23 2.34
CA TYR A 88 5.29 -5.66 3.05
C TYR A 88 6.01 -6.79 2.29
N TRP A 89 5.25 -7.77 1.82
CA TRP A 89 5.78 -8.89 1.04
C TRP A 89 6.44 -8.39 -0.26
N TRP A 90 5.78 -7.50 -0.99
CA TRP A 90 6.29 -6.94 -2.24
C TRP A 90 7.64 -6.24 -2.05
N ILE A 91 7.75 -5.30 -1.12
CA ILE A 91 9.01 -4.56 -0.90
C ILE A 91 10.12 -5.49 -0.40
N LYS A 92 9.76 -6.47 0.42
CA LYS A 92 10.73 -7.45 0.93
C LYS A 92 11.26 -8.36 -0.18
N GLU A 93 10.44 -8.67 -1.18
CA GLU A 93 10.87 -9.39 -2.39
C GLU A 93 11.81 -8.51 -3.21
N ASP A 94 11.42 -7.26 -3.49
CA ASP A 94 12.27 -6.29 -4.20
C ASP A 94 13.64 -6.07 -3.52
N PHE A 95 13.66 -6.05 -2.17
CA PHE A 95 14.89 -5.97 -1.39
C PHE A 95 15.76 -7.24 -1.53
N LYS A 96 15.15 -8.44 -1.51
CA LYS A 96 15.87 -9.71 -1.66
C LYS A 96 16.45 -9.91 -3.06
N ASP A 97 15.74 -9.41 -4.06
CA ASP A 97 16.15 -9.48 -5.46
C ASP A 97 17.21 -8.42 -5.83
N ASN A 98 17.65 -7.61 -4.85
CA ASN A 98 18.62 -6.52 -5.02
C ASN A 98 18.18 -5.50 -6.08
N LEU A 99 16.86 -5.26 -6.18
CA LEU A 99 16.32 -4.26 -7.11
C LEU A 99 16.45 -2.83 -6.57
N ILE A 100 16.62 -2.69 -5.24
CA ILE A 100 16.86 -1.41 -4.59
C ILE A 100 18.35 -1.10 -4.72
N GLY A 101 18.69 -0.02 -5.41
CA GLY A 101 20.09 0.33 -5.64
C GLY A 101 20.83 0.72 -4.37
N ASP A 102 22.12 0.35 -4.30
CA ASP A 102 23.01 0.60 -3.15
C ASP A 102 23.00 2.05 -2.66
N CYS A 103 22.85 3.03 -3.56
CA CYS A 103 22.85 4.46 -3.21
C CYS A 103 21.67 4.87 -2.31
N LEU A 104 20.56 4.13 -2.37
CA LEU A 104 19.37 4.37 -1.56
C LEU A 104 19.36 3.52 -0.28
N LEU A 105 20.12 2.43 -0.25
CA LEU A 105 20.21 1.52 0.89
C LEU A 105 21.21 2.01 1.94
N TYR A 106 22.38 2.47 1.50
CA TYR A 106 23.53 2.72 2.37
C TYR A 106 24.13 4.09 2.13
N LEU A 107 24.51 4.77 3.22
CA LEU A 107 25.49 5.85 3.16
C LEU A 107 26.89 5.22 3.14
N ARG A 108 27.68 5.49 2.11
CA ARG A 108 29.10 5.09 2.08
C ARG A 108 30.00 6.29 2.39
N ASN A 109 30.99 6.08 3.25
CA ASN A 109 32.04 7.07 3.49
C ASN A 109 33.05 7.09 2.32
N GLU A 110 33.94 8.09 2.29
CA GLU A 110 35.00 8.21 1.26
C GLU A 110 35.91 6.97 1.15
N SER A 111 35.98 6.14 2.21
CA SER A 111 36.71 4.86 2.23
C SER A 111 35.95 3.67 1.60
N GLY A 112 34.68 3.85 1.22
CA GLY A 112 33.83 2.81 0.64
C GLY A 112 33.06 1.94 1.66
N ASP A 113 33.29 2.15 2.95
CA ASP A 113 32.61 1.46 4.05
C ASP A 113 31.18 1.98 4.28
N ILE A 114 30.29 1.09 4.72
CA ILE A 114 28.89 1.41 5.07
C ILE A 114 28.89 2.21 6.38
N ALA A 115 28.53 3.48 6.30
CA ALA A 115 28.46 4.42 7.41
C ALA A 115 27.09 4.39 8.09
N ASP A 116 26.02 4.26 7.31
CA ASP A 116 24.65 4.26 7.82
C ASP A 116 23.69 3.52 6.87
N TYR A 117 22.56 3.05 7.42
CA TYR A 117 21.49 2.36 6.69
C TYR A 117 20.28 3.29 6.55
N TYR A 118 19.98 3.72 5.32
CA TYR A 118 18.84 4.61 5.06
C TYR A 118 17.51 3.87 5.03
N ILE A 119 17.48 2.75 4.30
CA ILE A 119 16.31 1.88 4.22
C ILE A 119 16.53 0.72 5.19
N THR A 120 15.74 0.70 6.25
CA THR A 120 15.75 -0.36 7.27
C THR A 120 14.39 -1.07 7.26
N ASP A 121 14.27 -2.21 7.95
CA ASP A 121 12.99 -2.91 8.16
C ASP A 121 11.86 -1.95 8.60
N SER A 122 12.18 -0.95 9.44
CA SER A 122 11.22 0.09 9.86
C SER A 122 10.57 0.82 8.68
N SER A 123 11.32 1.12 7.63
CA SER A 123 10.82 1.75 6.40
C SER A 123 9.78 0.87 5.69
N PHE A 124 10.01 -0.45 5.67
CA PHE A 124 9.07 -1.41 5.08
C PHE A 124 7.77 -1.50 5.87
N TRP A 125 7.87 -1.53 7.20
CA TRP A 125 6.70 -1.47 8.09
C TRP A 125 5.93 -0.18 7.90
N GLY A 126 6.63 0.95 7.82
CA GLY A 126 6.06 2.28 7.57
C GLY A 126 5.31 2.37 6.25
N PHE A 127 5.89 1.87 5.16
CA PHE A 127 5.22 1.90 3.86
C PHE A 127 3.98 1.01 3.85
N SER A 128 4.11 -0.19 4.44
CA SER A 128 3.00 -1.13 4.55
C SER A 128 1.85 -0.55 5.37
N LEU A 129 2.17 0.23 6.42
CA LEU A 129 1.19 0.95 7.23
C LEU A 129 0.48 2.04 6.41
N THR A 130 1.23 2.84 5.64
CA THR A 130 0.67 3.81 4.70
C THR A 130 -0.29 3.14 3.73
N ASN A 131 0.12 2.02 3.13
CA ASN A 131 -0.69 1.27 2.21
C ASN A 131 -1.98 0.71 2.85
N ALA A 132 -1.90 0.25 4.11
CA ALA A 132 -3.06 -0.17 4.88
C ALA A 132 -4.04 0.97 5.13
N ILE A 133 -3.56 2.15 5.55
CA ILE A 133 -4.38 3.35 5.78
C ILE A 133 -5.10 3.76 4.48
N LEU A 134 -4.37 3.80 3.37
CA LEU A 134 -4.95 4.11 2.06
C LEU A 134 -5.98 3.07 1.62
N SER A 135 -5.72 1.77 1.84
CA SER A 135 -6.68 0.71 1.52
C SER A 135 -7.96 0.79 2.35
N ILE A 136 -7.87 1.23 3.61
CA ILE A 136 -9.04 1.48 4.47
C ILE A 136 -9.89 2.61 3.90
N ALA A 137 -9.26 3.72 3.51
CA ALA A 137 -9.95 4.84 2.87
C ALA A 137 -10.61 4.43 1.54
N VAL A 138 -9.89 3.68 0.70
CA VAL A 138 -10.41 3.14 -0.56
C VAL A 138 -11.59 2.20 -0.32
N PHE A 139 -11.49 1.27 0.65
CA PHE A 139 -12.57 0.36 0.98
C PHE A 139 -13.83 1.09 1.48
N PHE A 140 -13.65 2.17 2.24
CA PHE A 140 -14.75 3.03 2.68
C PHE A 140 -15.46 3.69 1.49
N LEU A 141 -14.70 4.27 0.55
CA LEU A 141 -15.26 4.86 -0.66
C LEU A 141 -15.96 3.81 -1.54
N LEU A 142 -15.33 2.66 -1.76
CA LEU A 142 -15.93 1.54 -2.47
C LEU A 142 -17.21 1.05 -1.81
N SER A 143 -17.26 1.01 -0.47
CA SER A 143 -18.45 0.64 0.27
C SER A 143 -19.64 1.57 -0.02
N MET A 144 -19.40 2.88 -0.17
CA MET A 144 -20.46 3.82 -0.53
C MET A 144 -21.01 3.59 -1.94
N LEU A 145 -20.18 3.08 -2.85
CA LEU A 145 -20.58 2.77 -4.23
C LEU A 145 -21.29 1.41 -4.31
N LEU A 146 -20.70 0.37 -3.71
CA LEU A 146 -21.19 -1.00 -3.80
C LEU A 146 -22.48 -1.25 -3.01
N LYS A 147 -22.77 -0.46 -1.97
CA LYS A 147 -23.98 -0.66 -1.15
C LYS A 147 -25.27 -0.61 -1.97
N TRP A 148 -25.32 0.17 -3.05
CA TRP A 148 -26.53 0.38 -3.84
C TRP A 148 -26.99 -0.87 -4.60
N GLY A 149 -26.07 -1.77 -4.95
CA GLY A 149 -26.39 -3.04 -5.61
C GLY A 149 -26.68 -4.20 -4.65
N SER A 150 -26.45 -4.04 -3.34
CA SER A 150 -26.68 -5.09 -2.35
C SER A 150 -28.14 -5.08 -1.86
N VAL A 151 -28.75 -6.26 -1.70
CA VAL A 151 -30.14 -6.39 -1.21
C VAL A 151 -30.20 -6.36 0.32
N ASN A 152 -29.32 -7.11 1.01
CA ASN A 152 -29.35 -7.23 2.48
C ASN A 152 -28.35 -6.30 3.19
N CYS A 153 -27.21 -5.98 2.57
CA CYS A 153 -26.16 -5.17 3.19
C CYS A 153 -26.24 -3.68 2.82
N ARG A 154 -27.30 -3.22 2.15
CA ARG A 154 -27.48 -1.82 1.69
C ARG A 154 -27.38 -0.77 2.79
N LYS A 155 -27.75 -1.13 4.03
CA LYS A 155 -27.78 -0.26 5.22
C LYS A 155 -26.44 -0.20 5.97
N SER A 156 -25.40 -0.87 5.48
CA SER A 156 -24.03 -0.69 5.94
C SER A 156 -23.27 0.10 4.86
N PRO A 157 -22.42 1.09 5.20
CA PRO A 157 -22.01 1.51 6.55
C PRO A 157 -22.99 2.42 7.30
N PHE A 158 -24.01 2.97 6.63
CA PHE A 158 -25.12 3.76 7.21
C PHE A 158 -26.44 3.43 6.52
#